data_AF-A0A1M3CB73-F1
#
_entry.id   AF-A0A1M3CB73-F1
#
_cell.length_a   1.000
_cell.length_b   1.000
_cell.length_c   1.000
_cell.angle_alpha   90.00
_cell.angle_beta   90.00
_cell.angle_gamma   90.00
#
_symmetry.space_group_name_H-M   'P 1'
#
loop_
_entity.id
_entity.type
_entity.pdbx_description
1 polymer ?
#
loop_
_entity_poly.entity_id
_entity_poly.type
_entity_poly.pdbx_seq_one_letter_code
_entity_poly.pdbx_strand_id
1 'polypeptide(L)' 'MDVMNNPDKLSVVTVTASRPLIRPDGRYAIELATAELGAIAFEVDEVALFALRQAIGEIETEMKRRPGRA' A
#
# COMPACT_ATOMS: atom_id res chain seq x y z
N MET A 1 -8.30 -0.82 -35.85
CA MET A 1 -7.67 0.00 -34.78
C MET A 1 -7.43 -0.95 -33.62
N ASP A 2 -6.24 -1.50 -33.53
CA ASP A 2 -5.82 -2.31 -32.39
C ASP A 2 -5.71 -1.42 -31.15
N VAL A 3 -6.69 -1.54 -30.27
CA VAL A 3 -6.60 -0.97 -28.93
C VAL A 3 -5.72 -1.94 -28.14
N MET A 4 -4.40 -1.67 -28.15
CA MET A 4 -3.46 -2.34 -27.26
C MET A 4 -3.96 -2.17 -25.82
N ASN A 5 -4.56 -3.23 -25.30
CA ASN A 5 -4.95 -3.38 -23.92
C ASN A 5 -3.65 -3.37 -23.11
N ASN A 6 -3.25 -2.19 -22.62
CA ASN A 6 -2.05 -2.00 -21.82
C ASN A 6 -2.38 -2.45 -20.38
N PRO A 7 -2.09 -3.70 -19.97
CA PRO A 7 -2.60 -4.27 -18.71
C PRO A 7 -1.86 -3.71 -17.48
N ASP A 8 -0.79 -2.94 -17.71
CA ASP A 8 0.25 -2.69 -16.70
C ASP A 8 0.22 -1.28 -16.09
N LYS A 9 -0.83 -0.49 -16.32
CA LYS A 9 -0.98 0.79 -15.59
C LYS A 9 -1.61 0.55 -14.23
N LEU A 10 -0.78 0.15 -13.27
CA LEU A 10 -1.14 0.25 -11.85
C LEU A 10 -1.49 1.70 -11.53
N SER A 11 -2.69 1.93 -11.00
CA SER A 11 -3.07 3.23 -10.47
C SER A 11 -2.38 3.44 -9.13
N VAL A 12 -1.60 4.52 -9.01
CA VAL A 12 -0.91 4.90 -7.78
C VAL A 12 -1.81 5.86 -7.00
N VAL A 13 -1.94 5.63 -5.70
CA VAL A 13 -2.66 6.49 -4.78
C VAL A 13 -1.75 6.93 -3.65
N THR A 14 -2.03 8.09 -3.07
CA THR A 14 -1.26 8.64 -1.96
C THR A 14 -1.90 8.20 -0.65
N VAL A 15 -1.20 7.35 0.09
CA VAL A 15 -1.64 6.92 1.44
C VAL A 15 -1.36 8.05 2.44
N THR A 16 -2.40 8.49 3.13
CA THR A 16 -2.31 9.60 4.11
C THR A 16 -2.44 9.11 5.56
N ALA A 17 -3.05 7.95 5.78
CA ALA A 17 -3.12 7.29 7.09
C ALA A 17 -3.33 5.78 6.91
N SER A 18 -2.95 5.00 7.93
CA SER A 18 -3.23 3.56 7.97
C SER A 18 -3.68 3.13 9.36
N ARG A 19 -4.52 2.09 9.43
CA ARG A 19 -4.86 1.42 10.70
C ARG A 19 -5.04 -0.09 10.51
N PRO A 20 -4.67 -0.91 11.51
CA PRO A 20 -4.99 -2.33 11.50
C PRO A 20 -6.47 -2.56 11.77
N LEU A 21 -7.05 -3.53 11.08
CA LEU A 21 -8.38 -4.07 11.33
C LEU A 21 -8.23 -5.53 11.76
N ILE A 22 -8.58 -5.81 13.01
CA ILE A 22 -8.53 -7.16 13.58
C ILE A 22 -9.96 -7.68 13.60
N ARG A 23 -10.24 -8.70 12.77
CA ARG A 23 -11.58 -9.28 12.70
C ARG A 23 -11.76 -10.33 13.80
N PRO A 24 -12.98 -10.51 14.33
CA PRO A 24 -13.26 -11.52 15.35
C PRO A 24 -13.02 -12.97 14.90
N ASP A 25 -12.99 -13.21 13.58
CA ASP A 25 -12.71 -14.52 12.97
C ASP A 25 -11.21 -14.82 12.85
N GLY A 26 -10.34 -13.97 13.42
CA GLY A 26 -8.89 -14.14 13.43
C GLY A 26 -8.20 -13.66 12.16
N ARG A 27 -8.94 -13.12 11.18
CA ARG A 27 -8.34 -12.50 9.98
C ARG A 27 -7.88 -11.07 10.26
N TYR A 28 -6.83 -10.68 9.57
CA TYR A 28 -6.26 -9.35 9.65
C TYR A 28 -6.50 -8.60 8.34
N ALA A 29 -6.78 -7.31 8.44
CA ALA A 29 -6.83 -6.41 7.30
C ALA A 29 -6.10 -5.10 7.66
N ILE A 30 -5.66 -4.37 6.64
CA ILE A 30 -5.13 -3.01 6.79
C ILE A 30 -6.08 -2.08 6.04
N GLU A 31 -6.57 -1.06 6.74
CA GLU A 31 -7.26 0.06 6.12
C GLU A 31 -6.24 1.16 5.83
N LEU A 32 -6.27 1.67 4.60
CA LEU A 32 -5.50 2.81 4.13
C LEU A 32 -6.46 3.94 3.76
N ALA A 33 -6.27 5.11 4.36
CA ALA A 33 -6.87 6.33 3.87
C ALA A 33 -6.03 6.85 2.69
N THR A 34 -6.68 7.12 1.56
CA THR A 34 -6.03 7.66 0.36
C THR A 34 -6.59 9.05 0.03
N ALA A 35 -5.74 9.90 -0.56
CA ALA A 35 -6.16 11.23 -0.97
C ALA A 35 -7.13 11.21 -2.15
N GLU A 36 -7.02 10.21 -3.03
CA GLU A 36 -7.73 10.15 -4.31
C GLU A 36 -9.00 9.28 -4.27
N LEU A 37 -9.00 8.19 -3.49
CA LEU A 37 -10.07 7.18 -3.53
C LEU A 37 -10.84 7.05 -2.21
N GLY A 38 -10.47 7.82 -1.18
CA GLY A 38 -11.00 7.62 0.17
C GLY A 38 -10.39 6.40 0.85
N ALA A 39 -11.14 5.76 1.75
CA ALA A 39 -10.64 4.60 2.50
C ALA A 39 -10.74 3.31 1.66
N ILE A 40 -9.63 2.58 1.58
CA ILE A 40 -9.56 1.24 1.01
C ILE A 40 -9.03 0.27 2.07
N ALA A 41 -9.51 -0.97 2.07
CA ALA A 41 -9.01 -2.01 2.96
C ALA A 41 -8.69 -3.28 2.20
N PHE A 42 -7.63 -3.96 2.61
CA PHE A 42 -7.26 -5.27 2.07
C PHE A 42 -6.99 -6.25 3.20
N GLU A 43 -7.47 -7.49 3.03
CA GLU A 43 -7.11 -8.61 3.90
C GLU A 43 -5.62 -8.93 3.71
N VAL A 44 -4.96 -9.27 4.81
CA VAL A 44 -3.52 -9.57 4.82
C VAL A 44 -3.32 -10.94 5.44
N ASP A 45 -2.61 -11.80 4.72
CA ASP A 45 -2.04 -13.01 5.31
C ASP A 45 -0.61 -12.74 5.82
N GLU A 46 -0.05 -13.70 6.56
CA GLU A 46 1.27 -13.54 7.18
C GLU A 46 2.40 -13.33 6.16
N VAL A 47 2.32 -13.96 5.00
CA VAL A 47 3.33 -13.86 3.93
C VAL A 47 3.27 -12.48 3.27
N ALA A 48 2.05 -12.02 2.95
CA ALA A 48 1.81 -10.69 2.42
C ALA A 48 2.24 -9.59 3.39
N LEU A 49 2.02 -9.77 4.70
CA LEU A 49 2.46 -8.83 5.73
C LEU A 49 3.98 -8.74 5.79
N PHE A 50 4.68 -9.87 5.70
CA PHE A 50 6.14 -9.89 5.68
C PHE A 50 6.71 -9.17 4.45
N ALA A 51 6.16 -9.44 3.26
CA ALA A 51 6.56 -8.76 2.03
C ALA A 51 6.29 -7.24 2.10
N LEU A 52 5.13 -6.84 2.62
CA LEU A 52 4.78 -5.42 2.80
C LEU A 52 5.77 -4.71 3.73
N ARG A 53 6.19 -5.35 4.83
CA ARG A 53 7.19 -4.79 5.75
C ARG A 53 8.54 -4.55 5.06
N GLN A 54 8.99 -5.47 4.19
CA GLN A 54 10.23 -5.28 3.44
C GLN A 54 10.12 -4.09 2.47
N ALA A 55 9.04 -4.04 1.69
CA ALA A 55 8.83 -2.96 0.73
C ALA A 55 8.78 -1.58 1.41
N ILE A 56 8.09 -1.46 2.56
CA ILE A 56 8.08 -0.23 3.36
C ILE A 56 9.49 0.12 3.86
N GLY A 57 10.25 -0.86 4.37
CA GLY A 57 11.62 -0.64 4.85
C GLY A 57 12.57 -0.13 3.76
N GLU A 58 12.42 -0.63 2.53
CA GLU A 58 13.16 -0.14 1.36
C GLU A 58 12.82 1.32 1.05
N ILE A 59 11.52 1.66 1.05
CA ILE A 59 11.04 3.04 0.84
C ILE A 59 11.59 3.98 1.93
N GLU A 60 11.47 3.59 3.20
CA GLU A 60 11.98 4.39 4.32
C GLU A 60 13.50 4.63 4.23
N THR A 61 14.25 3.59 3.84
CA THR A 61 15.70 3.69 3.64
C THR A 61 16.02 4.69 2.53
N GLU A 62 15.31 4.64 1.41
CA GLU A 62 15.51 5.56 0.30
C GLU A 62 15.10 7.00 0.66
N MET A 63 14.01 7.18 1.40
CA MET A 63 13.60 8.49 1.91
C MET A 63 14.67 9.11 2.81
N LYS A 64 15.28 8.32 3.70
CA LYS A 64 16.38 8.77 4.57
C LYS A 64 17.64 9.13 3.80
N ARG A 65 17.92 8.47 2.67
CA ARG A 65 19.06 8.76 1.78
C ARG A 65 18.93 10.07 1.01
N ARG A 66 17.71 10.62 0.90
CA ARG A 66 17.43 11.89 0.19
C ARG A 66 17.09 13.00 1.19
N PRO A 67 18.07 13.60 1.89
CA PRO A 67 17.78 14.77 2.70
C PRO A 67 17.42 15.95 1.78
N GLY A 68 16.21 16.52 1.94
CA GLY A 68 15.87 17.84 1.36
C GLY A 68 14.74 17.93 0.35
N ARG A 69 13.77 17.00 0.31
CA ARG A 69 12.48 17.25 -0.37
C ARG A 69 11.39 17.52 0.68
N ALA A 70 11.47 18.70 1.30
CA ALA A 70 10.42 19.30 2.10
C ALA A 70 10.17 20.72 1.57
#